data_AF-A0A3D2FTE9-F1
#
_entry.id   AF-A0A3D2FTE9-F1
#
_cell.length_a   1.000
_cell.length_b   1.000
_cell.length_c   1.000
_cell.angle_alpha   90.00
_cell.angle_beta   90.00
_cell.angle_gamma   90.00
#
_symmetry.space_group_name_H-M   'P 1'
#
loop_
_entity.id
_entity.type
_entity.pdbx_description
1 polymer ?
#
loop_
_entity_poly.entity_id
_entity_poly.type
_entity_poly.pdbx_seq_one_letter_code
_entity_poly.pdbx_strand_id
1 'polypeptide(L)'
;RGTTSRKIVSMMRRAGAAEVHMRIASPPTTHPCFYGVDTPSQDQLIAAQMTIDEIAGEIGADSLSFISVDGLHRAIIGAERSNTSPQFCDACFTGDYPIQLAAGLSANKVSHGSGR
;
A
#
# COMPACT_ATOMS: atom_id res chain seq x y z
N ARG A 1 -1.44 -4.80 -5.21
CA ARG A 1 -1.98 -5.78 -6.20
C ARG A 1 -3.11 -6.66 -5.64
N GLY A 2 -3.03 -7.20 -4.40
CA GLY A 2 -4.17 -7.92 -3.79
C GLY A 2 -4.40 -9.37 -4.28
N THR A 3 -3.64 -9.85 -5.25
CA THR A 3 -3.78 -11.21 -5.83
C THR A 3 -3.57 -12.32 -4.80
N THR A 4 -2.55 -12.20 -3.94
CA THR A 4 -2.30 -13.16 -2.86
C THR A 4 -3.38 -13.11 -1.79
N SER A 5 -3.83 -11.91 -1.40
CA SER A 5 -4.91 -11.72 -0.43
C SER A 5 -6.19 -12.44 -0.86
N ARG A 6 -6.59 -12.29 -2.13
CA ARG A 6 -7.75 -13.00 -2.70
C ARG A 6 -7.63 -14.52 -2.58
N LYS A 7 -6.44 -15.07 -2.85
CA LYS A 7 -6.18 -16.51 -2.69
C LYS A 7 -6.30 -16.94 -1.23
N ILE A 8 -5.77 -16.16 -0.29
CA ILE A 8 -5.87 -16.44 1.15
C ILE A 8 -7.32 -16.42 1.62
N VAL A 9 -8.09 -15.38 1.30
CA VAL A 9 -9.50 -15.28 1.68
C VAL A 9 -10.29 -16.45 1.11
N SER A 10 -10.06 -16.79 -0.16
CA SER A 10 -10.69 -17.94 -0.82
C SER A 10 -10.34 -19.28 -0.14
N MET A 11 -9.11 -19.46 0.34
CA MET A 11 -8.73 -20.64 1.13
C MET A 11 -9.49 -20.71 2.46
N MET A 12 -9.59 -19.59 3.19
CA MET A 12 -10.31 -19.55 4.47
C MET A 12 -11.80 -19.87 4.29
N ARG A 13 -12.43 -19.34 3.24
CA ARG A 13 -13.83 -19.67 2.91
C ARG A 13 -14.02 -21.14 2.57
N ARG A 14 -13.13 -21.73 1.76
CA ARG A 14 -13.18 -23.18 1.46
C ARG A 14 -12.97 -24.05 2.70
N ALA A 15 -12.27 -23.56 3.71
CA ALA A 15 -12.12 -24.23 5.00
C ALA A 15 -13.36 -24.12 5.92
N GLY A 16 -14.42 -23.44 5.48
CA GLY A 16 -15.68 -23.31 6.22
C GLY A 16 -15.80 -22.06 7.09
N ALA A 17 -14.95 -21.05 6.90
CA ALA A 17 -15.05 -19.80 7.65
C ALA A 17 -16.37 -19.06 7.38
N ALA A 18 -17.11 -18.77 8.46
CA ALA A 18 -18.37 -18.01 8.40
C ALA A 18 -18.16 -16.55 7.98
N GLU A 19 -17.06 -15.93 8.43
CA GLU A 19 -16.61 -14.59 8.06
C GLU A 19 -15.07 -14.57 8.00
N VAL A 20 -14.51 -13.68 7.18
CA VAL A 20 -13.07 -13.48 6.97
C VAL A 20 -12.77 -11.98 7.03
N HIS A 21 -12.19 -11.53 8.14
CA HIS A 21 -11.76 -10.14 8.33
C HIS A 21 -10.25 -10.03 8.15
N MET A 22 -9.81 -9.28 7.13
CA MET A 22 -8.40 -9.10 6.85
C MET A 22 -7.84 -7.87 7.57
N ARG A 23 -6.70 -8.01 8.25
CA ARG A 23 -6.02 -6.91 8.95
C ARG A 23 -4.58 -6.83 8.50
N ILE A 24 -4.17 -5.67 7.99
CA ILE A 24 -2.86 -5.45 7.39
C ILE A 24 -2.02 -4.61 8.34
N ALA A 25 -0.84 -5.14 8.72
CA ALA A 25 0.11 -4.49 9.62
C ALA A 25 0.97 -3.40 8.95
N SER A 26 0.48 -2.83 7.85
CA SER A 26 1.07 -1.66 7.19
C SER A 26 -0.05 -0.69 6.82
N PRO A 27 0.24 0.62 6.66
CA PRO A 27 -0.66 1.52 5.97
C PRO A 27 -0.89 1.09 4.52
N PRO A 28 -1.97 1.58 3.86
CA PRO A 28 -2.22 1.28 2.47
C PRO A 28 -1.08 1.80 1.58
N THR A 29 -0.50 0.92 0.75
CA THR A 29 0.54 1.32 -0.22
C THR A 29 -0.11 1.95 -1.44
N THR A 30 -0.08 3.27 -1.49
CA THR A 30 -0.74 4.11 -2.51
C THR A 30 0.24 4.70 -3.51
N HIS A 31 1.55 4.65 -3.23
CA HIS A 31 2.59 5.27 -4.06
C HIS A 31 3.75 4.29 -4.34
N PRO A 32 4.40 4.39 -5.50
CA PRO A 32 5.59 3.60 -5.83
C PRO A 32 6.79 4.01 -4.98
N CYS A 33 7.69 3.08 -4.70
CA CYS A 33 8.99 3.40 -4.11
C CYS A 33 9.99 3.83 -5.20
N PHE A 34 10.79 4.86 -4.90
CA PHE A 34 11.91 5.33 -5.72
C PHE A 34 13.27 5.17 -5.03
N TYR A 35 13.31 4.55 -3.86
CA TYR A 35 14.52 4.40 -3.04
C TYR A 35 15.00 2.94 -2.93
N GLY A 36 14.67 2.11 -3.93
CA GLY A 36 15.24 0.76 -4.10
C GLY A 36 14.32 -0.42 -3.77
N VAL A 37 13.11 -0.19 -3.26
CA VAL A 37 12.11 -1.27 -3.10
C VAL A 37 11.36 -1.48 -4.41
N ASP A 38 11.40 -2.72 -4.93
CA ASP A 38 10.61 -3.06 -6.11
C ASP A 38 9.11 -2.98 -5.79
N THR A 39 8.44 -2.12 -6.54
CA THR A 39 7.04 -1.76 -6.36
C THR A 39 6.46 -1.53 -7.75
N PRO A 40 5.20 -1.90 -7.99
CA PRO A 40 4.58 -1.63 -9.28
C PRO A 40 4.32 -0.13 -9.46
N SER A 41 3.94 0.28 -10.67
CA SER A 41 3.45 1.64 -10.95
C SER A 41 2.15 1.93 -10.19
N GLN A 42 1.83 3.21 -10.02
CA GLN A 42 0.73 3.62 -9.14
C GLN A 42 -0.65 3.13 -9.60
N ASP A 43 -0.87 3.05 -10.92
CA ASP A 43 -2.05 2.47 -11.56
C ASP A 43 -2.26 0.97 -11.24
N GLN A 44 -1.18 0.27 -10.87
CA GLN A 44 -1.20 -1.15 -10.50
C GLN A 44 -1.28 -1.38 -8.97
N LEU A 45 -1.25 -0.32 -8.17
CA LEU A 45 -1.45 -0.38 -6.73
C LEU A 45 -2.94 -0.32 -6.42
N ILE A 46 -3.51 -1.47 -6.03
CA ILE A 46 -4.93 -1.58 -5.68
C ILE A 46 -5.41 -0.51 -4.67
N ALA A 47 -4.59 -0.18 -3.67
CA ALA A 47 -4.94 0.84 -2.66
C ALA A 47 -4.83 2.29 -3.17
N ALA A 48 -4.20 2.51 -4.33
CA ALA A 48 -4.21 3.80 -5.01
C ALA A 48 -5.47 3.98 -5.89
N GLN A 49 -6.15 2.89 -6.22
CA GLN A 49 -7.28 2.89 -7.17
C GLN A 49 -8.64 2.66 -6.50
N MET A 50 -8.66 2.13 -5.28
CA MET A 50 -9.86 1.66 -4.59
C MET A 50 -9.86 2.12 -3.14
N THR A 51 -11.04 2.42 -2.63
CA THR A 51 -11.33 2.59 -1.20
C THR A 51 -11.17 1.28 -0.43
N ILE A 52 -11.08 1.33 0.90
CA ILE A 52 -10.90 0.13 1.73
C ILE A 52 -12.04 -0.87 1.53
N ASP A 53 -13.29 -0.40 1.44
CA ASP A 53 -14.47 -1.25 1.26
C ASP A 53 -14.48 -1.91 -0.14
N GLU A 54 -14.09 -1.16 -1.18
CA GLU A 54 -13.92 -1.72 -2.53
C GLU A 54 -12.82 -2.79 -2.56
N ILE A 55 -11.69 -2.56 -1.88
CA ILE A 55 -10.62 -3.56 -1.78
C ILE A 55 -11.13 -4.80 -1.04
N ALA A 56 -11.90 -4.64 0.05
CA ALA A 56 -12.47 -5.76 0.80
C ALA A 56 -13.36 -6.63 -0.11
N GLY A 57 -14.24 -6.00 -0.89
CA GLY A 57 -15.06 -6.67 -1.90
C GLY A 57 -14.20 -7.37 -2.97
N GLU A 58 -13.20 -6.68 -3.51
CA GLU A 58 -12.32 -7.18 -4.58
C GLU A 58 -11.53 -8.43 -4.14
N ILE A 59 -11.11 -8.51 -2.88
CA ILE A 59 -10.43 -9.69 -2.32
C ILE A 59 -11.39 -10.73 -1.73
N GLY A 60 -12.68 -10.43 -1.63
CA GLY A 60 -13.73 -11.29 -1.08
C GLY A 60 -13.80 -11.37 0.45
N ALA A 61 -13.24 -10.40 1.16
CA ALA A 61 -13.24 -10.34 2.62
C ALA A 61 -14.48 -9.57 3.13
N ASP A 62 -14.99 -9.94 4.31
CA ASP A 62 -16.14 -9.28 4.95
C ASP A 62 -15.77 -7.90 5.49
N SER A 63 -14.52 -7.72 5.92
CA SER A 63 -13.98 -6.41 6.24
C SER A 63 -12.48 -6.39 6.05
N LEU A 64 -11.95 -5.20 5.77
CA LEU A 64 -10.53 -4.93 5.66
C LEU A 64 -10.17 -3.73 6.53
N SER A 65 -9.03 -3.80 7.22
CA SER A 65 -8.46 -2.61 7.85
C SER A 65 -6.94 -2.63 7.77
N PHE A 66 -6.37 -1.44 7.61
CA PHE A 66 -4.94 -1.19 7.65
C PHE A 66 -4.63 -0.42 8.91
N ILE A 67 -3.41 -0.54 9.44
CA ILE A 67 -2.94 0.42 10.45
C ILE A 67 -2.81 1.80 9.81
N SER A 68 -3.04 2.87 10.58
CA SER A 68 -2.80 4.24 10.09
C SER A 68 -1.31 4.55 10.04
N VAL A 69 -0.93 5.60 9.29
CA VAL A 69 0.46 6.08 9.26
C VAL A 69 0.92 6.49 10.66
N ASP A 70 0.11 7.24 11.40
CA ASP A 70 0.44 7.57 12.79
C ASP A 70 0.48 6.35 13.70
N GLY A 71 -0.38 5.35 13.47
CA GLY A 71 -0.34 4.08 14.16
C GLY A 71 0.98 3.34 13.95
N LEU A 72 1.51 3.37 12.72
CA LEU A 72 2.82 2.82 12.40
C LEU A 72 3.94 3.57 13.13
N HIS A 73 3.96 4.91 13.08
CA HIS A 73 4.99 5.71 13.76
C HIS A 73 4.95 5.50 15.28
N ARG A 74 3.75 5.46 15.89
CA ARG A 74 3.59 5.17 17.32
C ARG A 74 4.13 3.80 17.69
N ALA A 75 3.96 2.80 16.83
CA ALA A 75 4.47 1.45 17.07
C ALA A 75 6.00 1.35 16.99
N ILE A 76 6.67 2.18 16.17
CA ILE A 76 8.12 2.14 15.97
C ILE A 76 8.86 3.02 16.99
N ILE A 77 8.39 4.26 17.19
CA ILE A 77 9.10 5.28 17.99
C ILE A 77 8.29 5.88 19.14
N GLY A 78 7.05 5.41 19.36
CA GLY A 78 6.22 5.90 20.47
C GLY A 78 5.64 7.31 20.26
N ALA A 79 5.74 7.86 19.05
CA ALA A 79 5.24 9.20 18.69
C ALA A 79 4.50 9.17 17.35
N GLU A 80 3.68 10.19 17.08
CA GLU A 80 3.00 10.35 15.79
C GLU A 80 3.96 10.89 14.71
N ARG A 81 3.53 10.84 13.43
CA ARG A 81 4.36 11.28 12.32
C ARG A 81 4.61 12.79 12.39
N SER A 82 5.87 13.20 12.28
CA SER A 82 6.20 14.60 12.03
C SER A 82 6.02 14.95 10.56
N ASN A 83 5.08 15.82 10.23
CA ASN A 83 4.81 16.22 8.83
C ASN A 83 5.87 17.16 8.24
N THR A 84 6.65 17.85 9.07
CA THR A 84 7.70 18.79 8.62
C THR A 84 9.09 18.16 8.61
N SER A 85 9.29 17.08 9.36
CA SER A 85 10.56 16.38 9.47
C SER A 85 10.30 14.90 9.79
N PRO A 86 9.85 14.11 8.81
CA PRO A 86 9.55 12.70 9.01
C PRO A 86 10.83 11.94 9.37
N GLN A 87 10.74 11.14 10.44
CA GLN A 87 11.86 10.40 11.04
C GLN A 87 12.26 9.16 10.21
N PHE A 88 11.31 8.65 9.42
CA PHE A 88 11.50 7.54 8.48
C PHE A 88 10.88 7.89 7.14
N CYS A 89 11.38 7.29 6.07
CA CYS A 89 10.70 7.35 4.78
C CYS A 89 9.40 6.56 4.82
N ASP A 90 8.27 7.24 4.63
CA ASP A 90 6.93 6.65 4.52
C ASP A 90 6.20 7.02 3.22
N ALA A 91 6.96 7.51 2.23
CA ALA A 91 6.45 8.01 0.96
C ALA A 91 5.55 7.01 0.20
N CYS A 92 5.78 5.70 0.35
CA CYS A 92 4.93 4.66 -0.24
C CYS A 92 3.47 4.70 0.26
N PHE A 93 3.24 5.30 1.42
CA PHE A 93 1.92 5.45 2.06
C PHE A 93 1.39 6.89 1.95
N THR A 94 2.28 7.89 2.03
CA THR A 94 1.92 9.31 2.14
C THR A 94 2.08 10.09 0.84
N GLY A 95 2.92 9.62 -0.08
CA GLY A 95 3.35 10.38 -1.27
C GLY A 95 4.37 11.49 -0.97
N ASP A 96 4.75 11.68 0.30
CA ASP A 96 5.70 12.69 0.74
C ASP A 96 7.13 12.14 0.66
N TYR A 97 7.82 12.43 -0.45
CA TYR A 97 9.18 11.97 -0.73
C TYR A 97 10.21 12.94 -0.14
N PRO A 98 11.02 12.52 0.87
CA PRO A 98 11.98 13.41 1.52
C PRO A 98 13.09 13.93 0.59
N ILE A 99 13.39 13.19 -0.48
CA ILE A 99 14.32 13.59 -1.53
C ILE A 99 13.51 13.88 -2.78
N GLN A 100 13.69 15.09 -3.32
CA GLN A 100 13.04 15.49 -4.55
C GLN A 100 13.37 14.52 -5.68
N LEU A 101 12.33 14.03 -6.34
CA LEU A 101 12.46 13.08 -7.43
C LEU A 101 13.09 13.76 -8.66
N ALA A 102 13.94 13.01 -9.37
CA ALA A 102 14.53 13.48 -10.62
C ALA A 102 13.43 13.77 -11.66
N ALA A 103 13.68 14.74 -12.55
CA ALA A 103 12.78 15.06 -13.65
C ALA A 103 12.49 13.81 -14.50
N GLY A 104 11.21 13.48 -14.67
CA GLY A 104 10.74 12.29 -15.40
C GLY A 104 10.34 11.10 -14.52
N LEU A 105 10.61 11.13 -13.22
CA LEU A 105 10.01 10.19 -12.26
C LEU A 105 8.65 10.73 -11.82
N SER A 106 7.59 10.00 -12.15
CA SER A 106 6.22 10.30 -11.72
C SER A 106 5.50 9.02 -11.30
N ALA A 107 4.24 9.15 -10.87
CA ALA A 107 3.29 8.05 -10.61
C ALA A 107 3.41 6.87 -11.61
N ASN A 108 3.71 7.20 -12.86
CA ASN A 108 4.09 6.27 -13.90
C ASN A 108 5.62 6.10 -13.86
N LYS A 109 6.10 5.08 -13.13
CA LYS A 109 7.52 4.68 -13.15
C LYS A 109 7.99 4.64 -14.60
N VAL A 110 9.14 5.27 -14.89
CA VAL A 110 9.73 5.49 -16.22
C VAL A 110 9.30 4.40 -17.20
N SER A 111 8.44 4.77 -18.16
CA SER A 111 8.15 3.93 -19.31
C SER A 111 9.49 3.61 -19.94
N HIS A 112 9.93 2.36 -19.87
CA HIS A 112 10.97 1.90 -20.78
C HIS A 112 10.37 2.12 -22.17
N GLY A 113 10.84 3.16 -22.86
CA GLY A 113 10.49 3.37 -24.25
C GLY A 113 10.75 2.04 -24.95
N SER A 114 9.73 1.52 -25.62
CA SER A 114 9.87 0.44 -26.58
C SER A 114 10.82 0.95 -27.67
N GLY A 115 12.12 0.78 -27.42
CA GLY A 115 13.14 0.78 -28.43
C GLY A 115 12.94 -0.51 -29.23
N ARG A 116 12.84 -0.32 -30.55
CA ARG A 116 12.78 -1.38 -31.56
C ARG A 116 13.92 -2.38 -31.40
#